data_AF-A0A6A0AFA2-F1
#
_entry.id   AF-A0A6A0AFA2-F1
#
_cell.length_a   1.000
_cell.length_b   1.000
_cell.length_c   1.000
_cell.angle_alpha   90.00
_cell.angle_beta   90.00
_cell.angle_gamma   90.00
#
_symmetry.space_group_name_H-M   'P 1'
#
loop_
_entity.id
_entity.type
_entity.pdbx_description
1 polymer ?
#
loop_
_entity_poly.entity_id
_entity_poly.type
_entity_poly.pdbx_seq_one_letter_code
_entity_poly.pdbx_strand_id
1 'polypeptide(L)' 'MQQVCSALAHMHALQLCHGDLKLDNVLLGPSLQAWLADLGSAFFLGTHTTT' A
#
# COMPACT_ATOMS: atom_id res chain seq x y z
N MET A 1 12.94 -4.87 3.95
CA MET A 1 11.69 -4.29 4.51
C MET A 1 11.56 -2.77 4.33
N GLN A 2 12.65 -1.99 4.25
CA GLN A 2 12.57 -0.52 4.14
C GLN A 2 11.74 -0.02 2.95
N GLN A 3 11.89 -0.62 1.76
CA GLN A 3 11.15 -0.21 0.55
C GLN A 3 9.63 -0.35 0.69
N VAL A 4 9.16 -1.44 1.29
CA VAL A 4 7.73 -1.68 1.56
C VAL A 4 7.18 -0.62 2.51
N CYS A 5 7.91 -0.33 3.59
CA CYS A 5 7.52 0.72 4.54
C CYS A 5 7.48 2.11 3.88
N SER A 6 8.46 2.44 3.04
CA SER A 6 8.48 3.71 2.30
C SER A 6 7.32 3.83 1.32
N ALA A 7 6.98 2.76 0.61
CA ALA A 7 5.83 2.74 -0.29
C ALA A 7 4.49 2.90 0.46
N LEU A 8 4.32 2.20 1.58
CA LEU A 8 3.14 2.36 2.44
C LEU A 8 3.04 3.77 3.04
N ALA A 9 4.16 4.33 3.51
CA ALA A 9 4.19 5.71 4.01
C ALA A 9 3.76 6.71 2.93
N HIS A 10 4.15 6.49 1.67
CA HIS A 10 3.70 7.28 0.55
C HIS A 10 2.19 7.14 0.30
N MET A 11 1.65 5.91 0.32
CA MET A 11 0.21 5.68 0.19
C MET A 11 -0.58 6.37 1.32
N HIS A 12 -0.12 6.26 2.56
CA HIS A 12 -0.76 6.90 3.71
C HIS A 12 -0.70 8.42 3.64
N ALA A 13 0.37 9.01 3.09
CA ALA A 13 0.43 10.46 2.85
C ALA A 13 -0.67 10.93 1.86
N LEU A 14 -1.10 10.05 0.96
CA LEU A 14 -2.22 10.27 0.04
C LEU A 14 -3.58 9.88 0.65
N GLN A 15 -3.63 9.64 1.96
CA GLN A 15 -4.82 9.13 2.67
C GLN A 15 -5.34 7.81 2.07
N LEU A 16 -4.48 6.95 1.56
CA LEU A 16 -4.85 5.66 0.99
C LEU A 16 -4.24 4.51 1.81
N CYS A 17 -5.06 3.58 2.28
CA CYS A 17 -4.63 2.33 2.88
C CYS A 17 -4.68 1.21 1.83
N HIS A 18 -3.69 0.33 1.81
CA HIS A 18 -3.65 -0.80 0.86
C HIS A 18 -4.74 -1.87 1.13
N GLY A 19 -5.05 -2.12 2.40
CA GLY A 19 -6.09 -3.06 2.83
C GLY A 19 -5.77 -4.56 2.73
N ASP A 20 -4.76 -4.98 1.96
CA ASP A 20 -4.37 -6.39 1.79
C ASP A 20 -2.85 -6.55 1.59
N LEU A 21 -2.08 -6.09 2.58
CA LEU A 21 -0.61 -6.19 2.52
C LEU A 21 -0.15 -7.60 2.89
N LYS A 22 0.39 -8.31 1.90
CA LYS A 22 1.00 -9.64 2.01
C LYS A 22 2.13 -9.80 1.00
N LEU A 23 2.97 -10.81 1.16
CA LEU A 23 4.13 -11.01 0.28
C LEU A 23 3.74 -11.25 -1.18
N ASP A 24 2.60 -11.92 -1.44
CA ASP A 24 2.06 -12.13 -2.78
C ASP A 24 1.75 -10.81 -3.51
N ASN A 25 1.48 -9.74 -2.75
CA ASN A 25 1.18 -8.40 -3.27
C ASN A 25 2.42 -7.49 -3.26
N VAL A 26 3.62 -8.04 -3.00
CA VAL A 26 4.90 -7.34 -3.10
C VAL A 26 5.69 -7.91 -4.27
N LEU A 27 5.68 -7.20 -5.40
CA LEU A 27 6.38 -7.60 -6.61
C LEU A 27 7.83 -7.10 -6.60
N LEU A 28 8.70 -7.77 -7.35
CA LEU A 28 10.05 -7.29 -7.64
C LEU A 28 10.04 -6.61 -9.00
N GLY A 29 10.37 -5.33 -9.02
CA GLY A 29 10.58 -4.61 -10.27
C GLY A 29 11.94 -4.92 -10.92
N PRO A 30 12.25 -4.31 -12.07
CA PRO A 30 13.41 -4.68 -12.89
C PRO A 30 14.79 -4.57 -12.22
N SER A 31 14.93 -3.73 -11.19
CA SER A 31 16.15 -3.57 -10.39
C SER A 31 16.01 -4.16 -8.97
N LEU A 32 15.16 -5.18 -8.81
CA LEU A 32 14.90 -5.89 -7.55
C LEU A 32 14.35 -5.00 -6.41
N GLN A 33 13.77 -3.84 -6.74
CA GLN A 33 13.02 -3.04 -5.78
C GLN A 33 11.62 -3.62 -5.55
N ALA A 34 11.15 -3.52 -4.31
CA ALA A 34 9.79 -3.87 -3.94
C ALA A 34 8.77 -2.88 -4.54
N TRP A 35 7.75 -3.40 -5.21
CA TRP A 35 6.56 -2.69 -5.69
C TRP A 35 5.32 -3.24 -5.01
N LEU A 36 4.45 -2.35 -4.51
CA LEU A 36 3.15 -2.75 -3.97
C LEU A 36 2.16 -2.92 -5.12
N ALA A 37 1.42 -4.02 -5.11
CA ALA A 37 0.47 -4.40 -6.14
C ALA A 37 -0.88 -4.81 -5.53
N ASP A 38 -1.90 -4.96 -6.37
CA ASP A 38 -3.25 -5.35 -5.98
C ASP A 38 -3.92 -4.39 -4.97
N LEU A 39 -4.35 -3.24 -5.48
CA LEU A 39 -5.12 -2.24 -4.73
C LEU A 39 -6.63 -2.52 -4.73
N GLY A 40 -7.07 -3.76 -5.04
CA GLY A 40 -8.50 -4.10 -5.08
C GLY A 40 -9.19 -3.96 -3.72
N SER A 41 -8.44 -4.11 -2.62
CA SER A 41 -8.91 -3.90 -1.25
C SER A 41 -8.54 -2.52 -0.67
N ALA A 42 -7.98 -1.63 -1.48
CA ALA A 42 -7.53 -0.33 -1.00
C ALA A 42 -8.71 0.60 -0.69
N PHE A 43 -8.54 1.46 0.30
CA PHE A 43 -9.57 2.41 0.72
C PHE A 43 -8.98 3.73 1.21
N PHE A 44 -9.76 4.80 1.14
CA PHE A 44 -9.33 6.12 1.64
C PHE A 44 -9.51 6.23 3.16
N LEU A 45 -8.41 6.56 3.85
CA LEU A 45 -8.35 6.93 5.26
C LEU A 45 -9.11 8.25 5.42
N GLY A 46 -10.24 8.22 6.13
CA GLY A 46 -11.13 9.38 6.28
C GLY A 46 -12.59 9.13 5.92
N THR A 47 -12.91 7.98 5.32
CA THR A 47 -14.31 7.53 5.09
C THR A 47 -14.99 6.95 6.33
N HIS A 48 -14.51 7.26 7.54
CA HIS A 48 -15.32 7.13 8.74
C HIS A 48 -16.27 8.32 8.83
N THR A 49 -17.36 8.29 8.05
CA THR A 49 -18.61 8.92 8.51
C THR A 49 -19.08 8.13 9.72
N THR A 50 -18.61 8.52 10.90
CA THR A 50 -19.33 8.26 12.14
C THR A 50 -20.72 8.86 11.95
N THR A 51 -21.69 8.00 11.65
CA THR A 51 -23.12 8.33 11.74
C THR A 51 -23.52 8.27 13.20
#